data_AF-A0A377TC02-F1
#
_entry.id   AF-A0A377TC02-F1
#
_cell.length_a   1.000
_cell.length_b   1.000
_cell.length_c   1.000
_cell.angle_alpha   90.00
_cell.angle_beta   90.00
_cell.angle_gamma   90.00
#
_symmetry.space_group_name_H-M   'P 1'
#
loop_
_entity.id
_entity.type
_entity.pdbx_description
1 polymer ?
#
loop_
_entity_poly.entity_id
_entity_poly.type
_entity_poly.pdbx_seq_one_letter_code
_entity_poly.pdbx_strand_id
1 'polypeptide(L)'
;MKHTEELANELAKNEALRADVAAGTRRVQIASANLATCQLSRSNNTGGSSVGDAVQVELSDAGGRAVLDLRASAIKDDQVIQYLQGYITKVVKQCRVGITAGIH
;
A
#
# COMPACT_ATOMS: atom_id res chain seq x y z
N MET A 1 -17.45 5.51 -12.19
CA MET A 1 -17.20 4.09 -12.52
C MET A 1 -15.71 3.77 -12.62
N LYS A 2 -14.88 4.67 -13.20
CA LYS A 2 -13.41 4.50 -13.30
C LYS A 2 -12.70 3.98 -12.03
N HIS A 3 -13.01 4.54 -10.85
CA HIS A 3 -12.39 4.11 -9.59
C HIS A 3 -12.71 2.66 -9.19
N THR A 4 -13.93 2.19 -9.49
CA THR A 4 -14.38 0.83 -9.14
C THR A 4 -13.73 -0.22 -10.04
N GLU A 5 -13.57 0.10 -11.33
CA GLU A 5 -12.89 -0.77 -12.30
C GLU A 5 -11.39 -0.90 -12.00
N GLU A 6 -10.75 0.23 -11.68
CA GLU A 6 -9.34 0.27 -11.29
C GLU A 6 -9.07 -0.53 -10.01
N LEU A 7 -9.93 -0.38 -9.00
CA LEU A 7 -9.89 -1.18 -7.77
C LEU A 7 -10.00 -2.68 -8.06
N ALA A 8 -11.01 -3.08 -8.83
CA ALA A 8 -11.23 -4.49 -9.17
C ALA A 8 -10.03 -5.07 -9.93
N ASN A 9 -9.45 -4.30 -10.85
CA ASN A 9 -8.28 -4.69 -11.62
C ASN A 9 -7.04 -4.87 -10.72
N GLU A 10 -6.78 -3.95 -9.79
CA GLU A 10 -5.63 -4.07 -8.88
C GLU A 10 -5.79 -5.22 -7.88
N LEU A 11 -7.00 -5.49 -7.41
CA LEU A 11 -7.29 -6.67 -6.60
C LEU A 11 -7.10 -7.97 -7.40
N ALA A 12 -7.56 -8.02 -8.65
CA ALA A 12 -7.37 -9.18 -9.51
C ALA A 12 -5.89 -9.45 -9.80
N LYS A 13 -5.11 -8.39 -10.07
CA LYS A 13 -3.64 -8.49 -10.21
C LYS A 13 -2.97 -9.00 -8.93
N ASN A 14 -3.42 -8.54 -7.75
CA ASN A 14 -2.90 -9.04 -6.48
C ASN A 14 -3.20 -10.52 -6.29
N GLU A 15 -4.42 -10.97 -6.63
CA GLU A 15 -4.80 -12.38 -6.52
C GLU A 15 -4.01 -13.27 -7.47
N ALA A 16 -3.77 -12.83 -8.71
CA ALA A 16 -2.90 -13.54 -9.63
C ALA A 16 -1.47 -13.70 -9.07
N LEU A 17 -0.93 -12.66 -8.44
CA LEU A 17 0.38 -12.73 -7.77
C LEU A 17 0.37 -13.71 -6.59
N ARG A 18 -0.72 -13.77 -5.82
CA ARG A 18 -0.86 -14.74 -4.73
C ARG A 18 -0.86 -16.16 -5.25
N ALA A 19 -1.58 -16.41 -6.34
CA ALA A 19 -1.61 -17.70 -7.00
C ALA A 19 -0.22 -18.10 -7.50
N ASP A 20 0.50 -17.20 -8.18
CA ASP A 20 1.86 -17.48 -8.66
C ASP A 20 2.85 -17.79 -7.53
N VAL A 21 2.78 -17.02 -6.42
CA VAL A 21 3.63 -17.24 -5.25
C VAL A 21 3.27 -18.57 -4.58
N ALA A 22 1.97 -18.89 -4.45
CA ALA A 22 1.52 -20.16 -3.86
C ALA A 22 1.88 -21.37 -4.73
N ALA A 23 1.86 -21.22 -6.05
CA ALA A 23 2.30 -22.23 -7.01
C ALA A 23 3.84 -22.34 -7.11
N GLY A 24 4.57 -21.42 -6.47
CA GLY A 24 6.01 -21.36 -6.55
C GLY A 24 6.55 -20.94 -7.92
N THR A 25 5.72 -20.37 -8.80
CA THR A 25 6.15 -19.83 -10.10
C THR A 25 6.70 -18.41 -9.98
N ARG A 26 6.45 -17.75 -8.85
CA ARG A 26 6.99 -16.43 -8.50
C ARG A 26 7.54 -16.42 -7.08
N ARG A 27 8.54 -15.57 -6.84
CA ARG A 27 9.13 -15.31 -5.52
C ARG A 27 9.04 -13.83 -5.18
N VAL A 28 8.80 -13.53 -3.91
CA VAL A 28 8.77 -12.15 -3.42
C VAL A 28 10.15 -11.81 -2.86
N GLN A 29 10.74 -10.73 -3.37
CA GLN A 29 12.09 -10.31 -3.01
C GLN A 29 12.09 -8.84 -2.60
N ILE A 30 12.95 -8.49 -1.65
CA ILE A 30 13.21 -7.12 -1.23
C ILE A 30 14.60 -6.75 -1.72
N ALA A 31 14.73 -5.64 -2.45
CA ALA A 31 16.05 -5.11 -2.82
C ALA A 31 16.84 -4.81 -1.55
N SER A 32 18.11 -5.21 -1.49
CA SER A 32 18.93 -5.04 -0.29
C SER A 32 19.07 -3.58 0.13
N ALA A 33 19.12 -2.64 -0.84
CA ALA A 33 19.08 -1.21 -0.58
C ALA A 33 17.82 -0.79 0.21
N ASN A 34 16.65 -1.31 -0.16
CA ASN A 34 15.40 -1.01 0.55
C ASN A 34 15.41 -1.63 1.95
N LEU A 35 15.95 -2.83 2.09
CA LEU A 35 16.08 -3.49 3.40
C LEU A 35 17.03 -2.69 4.32
N ALA A 36 18.17 -2.22 3.79
CA ALA A 36 19.09 -1.36 4.51
C ALA A 36 18.41 -0.05 4.95
N THR A 37 17.62 0.59 4.09
CA THR A 37 16.81 1.76 4.47
C THR A 37 15.82 1.42 5.59
N CYS A 38 15.07 0.33 5.49
CA CYS A 38 14.15 -0.11 6.54
C CYS A 38 14.87 -0.39 7.86
N GLN A 39 16.06 -0.99 7.81
CA GLN A 39 16.87 -1.27 8.98
C GLN A 39 17.44 -0.01 9.61
N LEU A 40 17.86 0.99 8.84
CA LEU A 40 18.26 2.29 9.37
C LEU A 40 17.08 2.98 10.08
N SER A 41 15.90 2.98 9.47
CA SER A 41 14.68 3.51 10.11
C SER A 41 14.31 2.75 11.40
N ARG A 42 14.58 1.44 11.45
CA ARG A 42 14.38 0.60 12.66
C ARG A 42 15.50 0.76 13.70
N SER A 43 16.75 0.97 13.27
CA SER A 43 17.94 1.04 14.12
C SER A 43 18.00 2.32 14.95
N ASN A 44 17.19 3.33 14.63
CA ASN A 44 16.89 4.41 15.55
C ASN A 44 16.23 3.92 16.87
N ASN A 45 15.80 2.64 16.95
CA ASN A 45 15.21 2.04 18.16
C ASN A 45 15.89 0.75 18.68
N THR A 46 16.75 0.03 17.94
CA THR A 46 17.55 -1.13 18.46
C THR A 46 18.71 -1.51 17.52
N GLY A 47 19.85 -1.96 18.06
CA GLY A 47 21.14 -2.14 17.37
C GLY A 47 21.11 -2.85 16.01
N GLY A 48 21.85 -2.28 15.05
CA GLY A 48 21.83 -2.67 13.64
C GLY A 48 22.33 -4.08 13.35
N SER A 49 21.60 -4.81 12.51
CA SER A 49 22.03 -6.06 11.89
C SER A 49 22.45 -5.79 10.44
N SER A 50 23.65 -6.20 10.05
CA SER A 50 24.17 -6.03 8.69
C SER A 50 23.58 -7.09 7.75
N VAL A 51 23.06 -6.65 6.61
CA VAL A 51 22.66 -7.53 5.50
C VAL A 51 23.85 -7.53 4.55
N GLY A 52 24.42 -8.70 4.26
CA GLY A 52 25.57 -8.83 3.37
C GLY A 52 25.30 -8.31 1.95
N ASP A 53 26.30 -8.43 1.07
CA ASP A 53 26.36 -7.84 -0.28
C ASP A 53 25.41 -8.49 -1.33
N ALA A 54 24.27 -9.02 -0.88
CA ALA A 54 23.24 -9.54 -1.78
C ALA A 54 22.52 -8.36 -2.47
N VAL A 55 22.16 -8.50 -3.75
CA VAL A 55 21.38 -7.47 -4.47
C VAL A 55 19.89 -7.52 -4.08
N GLN A 56 19.39 -8.71 -3.75
CA GLN A 56 18.00 -8.94 -3.33
C GLN A 56 17.96 -10.00 -2.22
N VAL A 57 16.96 -9.89 -1.34
CA VAL A 57 16.66 -10.84 -0.28
C VAL A 57 15.29 -11.46 -0.57
N GLU A 58 15.27 -12.76 -0.82
CA GLU A 58 14.04 -13.52 -1.01
C GLU A 58 13.34 -13.73 0.33
N LEU A 59 12.01 -13.52 0.35
CA LEU A 59 11.18 -13.77 1.50
C LEU A 59 10.79 -15.25 1.57
N SER A 60 10.57 -15.74 2.79
CA SER A 60 9.91 -17.03 2.98
C SER A 60 8.51 -17.02 2.35
N ASP A 61 7.94 -18.20 2.07
CA ASP A 61 6.58 -18.31 1.51
C ASP A 61 5.54 -17.57 2.36
N ALA A 62 5.64 -17.67 3.69
CA ALA A 62 4.80 -16.94 4.62
C ALA A 62 5.02 -15.42 4.54
N GLY A 63 6.28 -14.98 4.42
CA GLY A 63 6.62 -13.56 4.23
C GLY A 63 6.10 -13.00 2.90
N GLY A 64 6.24 -13.75 1.81
CA GLY A 64 5.72 -13.37 0.50
C GLY A 64 4.19 -13.23 0.49
N ARG A 65 3.48 -14.15 1.14
CA ARG A 65 2.02 -14.06 1.34
C ARG A 65 1.63 -12.83 2.14
N ALA A 66 2.32 -12.57 3.26
CA ALA A 66 2.06 -11.41 4.11
C ALA A 66 2.23 -10.08 3.35
N VAL A 67 3.24 -9.96 2.48
CA VAL A 67 3.41 -8.77 1.62
C VAL A 67 2.23 -8.58 0.67
N LEU A 68 1.71 -9.66 0.09
CA LEU A 68 0.56 -9.58 -0.82
C LEU A 68 -0.74 -9.28 -0.08
N ASP A 69 -0.93 -9.80 1.14
CA ASP A 69 -2.03 -9.42 2.04
C ASP A 69 -1.98 -7.92 2.36
N LEU A 70 -0.81 -7.41 2.73
CA LEU A 70 -0.61 -5.98 3.01
C LEU A 70 -0.92 -5.12 1.78
N ARG A 71 -0.50 -5.54 0.59
CA ARG A 71 -0.85 -4.85 -0.65
C ARG A 71 -2.37 -4.85 -0.89
N ALA A 72 -3.06 -5.95 -0.65
CA ALA A 72 -4.52 -6.02 -0.82
C ALA A 72 -5.25 -5.09 0.15
N SER A 73 -4.79 -4.98 1.41
CA SER A 73 -5.32 -4.01 2.37
C SER A 73 -5.06 -2.57 1.94
N ALA A 74 -3.84 -2.24 1.52
CA ALA A 74 -3.50 -0.89 1.06
C ALA A 74 -4.33 -0.45 -0.16
N ILE A 75 -4.63 -1.37 -1.09
CA ILE A 75 -5.52 -1.10 -2.23
C ILE A 75 -6.94 -0.73 -1.77
N LYS A 76 -7.47 -1.43 -0.76
CA LYS A 76 -8.81 -1.13 -0.21
C LYS A 76 -8.80 0.19 0.57
N ASP A 77 -7.74 0.42 1.34
CA ASP A 77 -7.58 1.65 2.11
C ASP A 77 -7.52 2.88 1.18
N ASP A 78 -6.83 2.78 0.04
CA ASP A 78 -6.79 3.86 -0.96
C ASP A 78 -8.20 4.24 -1.46
N GLN A 79 -9.06 3.25 -1.72
CA GLN A 79 -10.46 3.50 -2.10
C GLN A 79 -11.23 4.25 -1.01
N VAL A 80 -11.03 3.86 0.26
CA VAL A 80 -11.68 4.52 1.39
C VAL A 80 -11.17 5.95 1.54
N ILE A 81 -9.86 6.16 1.43
CA ILE A 81 -9.22 7.47 1.52
C ILE A 81 -9.75 8.40 0.42
N GLN A 82 -9.82 7.94 -0.83
CA GLN A 82 -10.36 8.73 -1.95
C GLN A 82 -11.82 9.12 -1.71
N TYR A 83 -12.64 8.20 -1.19
CA TYR A 83 -14.03 8.49 -0.83
C TYR A 83 -14.11 9.58 0.25
N LEU A 84 -13.34 9.45 1.33
CA LEU A 84 -13.34 10.40 2.45
C LEU A 84 -12.84 11.78 2.00
N GLN A 85 -11.77 11.85 1.21
CA GLN A 85 -11.28 13.10 0.62
C GLN A 85 -12.35 13.77 -0.25
N GLY A 86 -13.05 13.00 -1.07
CA GLY A 86 -14.17 13.48 -1.88
C GLY A 86 -15.32 14.02 -1.03
N TYR A 87 -15.68 13.33 0.05
CA TYR A 87 -16.71 13.77 0.99
C TYR A 87 -16.32 15.08 1.70
N ILE A 88 -15.12 15.15 2.28
CA ILE A 88 -14.60 16.35 2.94
C ILE A 88 -14.62 17.53 1.98
N THR A 89 -14.16 17.33 0.74
CA THR A 89 -14.16 18.39 -0.28
C THR A 89 -15.57 18.92 -0.58
N LYS A 90 -16.57 18.05 -0.65
CA LYS A 90 -17.97 18.45 -0.88
C LYS A 90 -18.52 19.25 0.30
N VAL A 91 -18.34 18.76 1.52
CA VAL A 91 -18.84 19.42 2.74
C VAL A 91 -18.18 20.78 2.93
N VAL A 92 -16.86 20.89 2.79
CA VAL A 92 -16.14 22.17 2.92
C VAL A 92 -16.63 23.19 1.88
N LYS A 93 -16.88 22.76 0.64
CA LYS A 93 -17.47 23.62 -0.40
C LYS A 93 -18.86 24.12 0.01
N GLN A 94 -19.73 23.24 0.49
CA GLN A 94 -21.08 23.59 0.93
C GLN A 94 -21.08 24.58 2.09
N CYS A 95 -20.27 24.35 3.12
CA CYS A 95 -20.13 25.27 4.25
C CYS A 95 -19.65 26.66 3.79
N ARG A 96 -18.68 26.72 2.89
CA ARG A 96 -18.17 27.99 2.34
C ARG A 96 -19.24 28.75 1.56
N VAL A 97 -20.05 28.07 0.76
CA VAL A 97 -21.17 28.69 0.03
C VAL A 97 -22.24 29.20 1.00
N GLY A 98 -22.62 28.41 2.01
CA GLY A 98 -23.60 28.82 3.03
C GLY A 98 -23.16 30.04 3.84
N ILE A 99 -21.88 30.12 4.20
CA ILE A 99 -21.30 31.30 4.86
C ILE A 99 -21.37 32.52 3.94
N THR A 100 -21.10 32.36 2.64
CA THR A 100 -21.11 33.50 1.69
C THR A 100 -22.54 33.98 1.40
N ALA A 101 -23.51 33.06 1.36
CA ALA A 101 -24.92 33.37 1.13
C ALA A 101 -25.62 33.99 2.35
N GLY A 102 -25.13 33.74 3.57
CA GLY A 102 -25.68 34.32 4.81
C GLY A 102 -25.14 35.70 5.18
N ILE A 103 -24.27 36.30 4.36
CA ILE A 103 -23.71 37.66 4.56
C ILE A 103 -24.48 38.72 3.73
N HIS A 104 -25.65 38.37 3.18
CA HIS A 104 -26.56 39.29 2.48
C HIS A 104 -27.90 39.45 3.21
#